data_AF-V9DUZ3-F1
#
_entry.id   AF-V9DUZ3-F1
#
_cell.length_a   1.000
_cell.length_b   1.000
_cell.length_c   1.000
_cell.angle_alpha   90.00
_cell.angle_beta   90.00
_cell.angle_gamma   90.00
#
_symmetry.space_group_name_H-M   'P 1'
#
loop_
_entity.id
_entity.type
_entity.pdbx_description
1 polymer ?
#
loop_
_entity_poly.entity_id
_entity_poly.type
_entity_poly.pdbx_seq_one_letter_code
_entity_poly.pdbx_strand_id
1 'polypeptide(L)'
;MCWFHVCQNVKDRSKGKLERVTIDMIFRDLNNLHYARNEDEYLRRRSFILASWRAVSAFCDPFRKIADHTISQWVLHPRFSMWQAFHTPPGYAATKNPL
;
A
#
# COMPACT_ATOMS: atom_id res chain seq x y z
N MET A 1 3.91 10.21 4.95
CA MET A 1 3.42 9.29 6.01
C MET A 1 4.38 8.12 6.09
N CYS A 2 4.58 7.48 7.25
CA CYS A 2 5.53 6.37 7.31
C CYS A 2 4.90 5.06 6.82
N TRP A 3 5.74 4.17 6.30
CA TRP A 3 5.34 2.84 5.83
C TRP A 3 4.62 2.02 6.91
N PHE A 4 5.08 2.11 8.16
CA PHE A 4 4.45 1.41 9.28
C PHE A 4 2.98 1.82 9.50
N HIS A 5 2.66 3.11 9.39
CA HIS A 5 1.27 3.58 9.51
C HIS A 5 0.39 3.08 8.36
N VAL A 6 0.93 2.98 7.14
CA VAL A 6 0.22 2.37 6.01
C VAL A 6 -0.09 0.91 6.32
N CYS A 7 0.93 0.15 6.74
CA CYS A 7 0.79 -1.27 7.09
C CYS A 7 -0.24 -1.50 8.19
N GLN A 8 -0.15 -0.75 9.29
CA GLN A 8 -1.06 -0.88 10.43
C GLN A 8 -2.50 -0.58 10.01
N ASN A 9 -2.72 0.52 9.27
CA ASN A 9 -4.05 0.90 8.80
C ASN A 9 -4.68 -0.15 7.89
N VAL A 10 -3.91 -0.70 6.93
CA VAL A 10 -4.38 -1.72 6.00
C VAL A 10 -4.67 -3.02 6.74
N LYS A 11 -3.81 -3.43 7.69
CA LYS A 11 -4.00 -4.62 8.53
C LYS A 11 -5.29 -4.54 9.35
N ASP A 12 -5.51 -3.42 10.04
CA ASP A 12 -6.70 -3.25 10.89
C ASP A 12 -7.98 -3.22 10.05
N ARG A 13 -7.90 -2.71 8.82
CA ARG A 13 -9.05 -2.67 7.92
C ARG A 13 -9.38 -4.00 7.27
N SER A 14 -8.37 -4.85 7.02
CA SER A 14 -8.54 -6.14 6.34
C SER A 14 -8.77 -7.31 7.30
N LYS A 15 -8.25 -7.24 8.52
CA LYS A 15 -8.41 -8.29 9.54
C LYS A 15 -9.89 -8.58 9.80
N GLY A 16 -10.25 -9.87 9.70
CA GLY A 16 -11.62 -10.35 9.91
C GLY A 16 -12.60 -10.03 8.76
N LYS A 17 -12.14 -9.40 7.68
CA LYS A 17 -12.96 -9.10 6.49
C LYS A 17 -12.49 -9.79 5.22
N LEU A 18 -11.21 -10.18 5.18
CA LEU A 18 -10.59 -10.88 4.07
C LEU A 18 -9.90 -12.14 4.57
N GLU A 19 -9.84 -13.14 3.70
CA GLU A 19 -9.02 -14.32 3.91
C GLU A 19 -7.54 -13.95 3.98
N ARG A 20 -6.78 -14.71 4.78
CA ARG A 20 -5.34 -14.46 5.02
C ARG A 20 -4.56 -14.36 3.71
N VAL A 21 -4.83 -15.25 2.76
CA VAL A 21 -4.18 -15.24 1.43
C VAL A 21 -4.39 -13.92 0.69
N THR A 22 -5.58 -13.33 0.80
CA THR A 22 -5.91 -12.05 0.14
C THR A 22 -5.19 -10.89 0.84
N ILE A 23 -5.11 -10.95 2.18
CA ILE A 23 -4.35 -9.98 2.97
C ILE A 23 -2.87 -10.02 2.58
N ASP A 24 -2.28 -11.22 2.50
CA ASP A 24 -0.88 -11.42 2.12
C ASP A 24 -0.60 -10.88 0.70
N MET A 25 -1.54 -11.06 -0.24
CA MET A 25 -1.45 -10.45 -1.59
C MET A 25 -1.44 -8.92 -1.54
N ILE A 26 -2.32 -8.29 -0.76
CA ILE A 26 -2.34 -6.83 -0.59
C ILE A 26 -1.00 -6.34 -0.04
N PHE A 27 -0.47 -7.00 0.99
CA PHE A 27 0.81 -6.62 1.59
C PHE A 27 1.98 -6.86 0.66
N ARG A 28 1.97 -7.92 -0.15
CA ARG A 28 2.99 -8.14 -1.19
C ARG A 28 3.00 -6.98 -2.19
N ASP A 29 1.83 -6.57 -2.66
CA ASP A 29 1.71 -5.49 -3.64
C ASP A 29 2.13 -4.14 -3.03
N LEU A 30 1.74 -3.85 -1.79
CA LEU A 30 2.19 -2.64 -1.09
C LEU A 30 3.69 -2.66 -0.80
N ASN A 31 4.29 -3.81 -0.46
CA ASN A 31 5.75 -3.94 -0.33
C ASN A 31 6.46 -3.67 -1.66
N ASN A 32 5.91 -4.18 -2.77
CA ASN A 32 6.45 -3.90 -4.11
C ASN A 32 6.44 -2.40 -4.43
N LEU A 33 5.45 -1.65 -3.95
CA LEU A 33 5.44 -0.19 -4.08
C LEU A 33 6.42 0.49 -3.12
N HIS A 34 6.48 0.05 -1.86
CA HIS A 34 7.35 0.63 -0.84
C HIS A 34 8.83 0.55 -1.26
N TYR A 35 9.24 -0.61 -1.75
CA TYR A 35 10.62 -0.91 -2.15
C TYR A 35 10.90 -0.66 -3.64
N ALA A 36 10.13 0.19 -4.31
CA ALA A 36 10.54 0.71 -5.62
C ALA A 36 11.87 1.48 -5.48
N ARG A 37 12.76 1.37 -6.47
CA ARG A 37 14.09 2.01 -6.43
C ARG A 37 14.02 3.51 -6.70
N ASN A 38 13.05 3.92 -7.51
CA ASN A 38 12.84 5.30 -7.91
C ASN A 38 11.38 5.53 -8.31
N GLU A 39 11.07 6.78 -8.64
CA GLU A 39 9.72 7.21 -9.00
C GLU A 39 9.20 6.51 -10.27
N ASP A 40 10.01 6.34 -11.31
CA ASP A 40 9.61 5.65 -12.55
C ASP A 40 9.16 4.20 -12.27
N GLU A 41 9.98 3.45 -11.52
CA GLU A 41 9.64 2.09 -11.14
C GLU A 41 8.38 2.03 -10.28
N TYR A 42 8.22 2.98 -9.36
CA TYR A 42 7.01 3.10 -8.57
C TYR A 42 5.77 3.34 -9.44
N LEU A 43 5.82 4.28 -10.38
CA LEU A 43 4.70 4.61 -11.27
C LEU A 43 4.31 3.43 -12.17
N ARG A 44 5.28 2.65 -12.67
CA ARG A 44 5.02 1.42 -13.43
C ARG A 44 4.36 0.35 -12.57
N ARG A 45 4.93 0.03 -11.40
CA ARG A 45 4.36 -0.96 -10.47
C ARG A 45 2.98 -0.54 -9.98
N ARG A 46 2.79 0.74 -9.68
CA ARG A 46 1.51 1.32 -9.25
C ARG A 46 0.44 1.13 -10.31
N SER A 47 0.73 1.47 -11.56
CA SER A 47 -0.23 1.31 -12.66
C SER A 47 -0.69 -0.14 -12.80
N PHE A 48 0.25 -1.10 -12.75
CA PHE A 48 -0.06 -2.52 -12.82
C PHE A 48 -0.90 -3.03 -11.64
N ILE A 49 -0.53 -2.66 -10.40
CA ILE A 49 -1.23 -3.06 -9.18
C ILE A 49 -2.64 -2.47 -9.15
N LEU A 50 -2.81 -1.19 -9.51
CA LEU A 50 -4.13 -0.55 -9.55
C LEU A 50 -5.05 -1.22 -10.58
N ALA A 51 -4.54 -1.59 -11.75
CA ALA A 51 -5.31 -2.33 -12.75
C ALA A 51 -5.75 -3.71 -12.20
N SER A 52 -4.82 -4.44 -11.58
CA SER A 52 -5.08 -5.75 -10.99
C SER A 52 -6.12 -5.68 -9.87
N TRP A 53 -5.99 -4.71 -8.96
CA TRP A 53 -6.93 -4.52 -7.86
C TRP A 53 -8.32 -4.12 -8.35
N ARG A 54 -8.42 -3.30 -9.40
CA ARG A 54 -9.71 -2.97 -10.03
C ARG A 54 -10.38 -4.20 -10.64
N ALA A 55 -9.62 -5.08 -11.28
CA ALA A 55 -10.14 -6.33 -11.80
C ALA A 55 -10.72 -7.21 -10.67
N VAL A 56 -9.98 -7.39 -9.57
CA VAL A 56 -10.45 -8.16 -8.40
C VAL A 56 -11.68 -7.53 -7.74
N SER A 57 -11.70 -6.20 -7.68
CA SER A 57 -12.81 -5.44 -7.10
C SER A 57 -14.14 -5.60 -7.84
N ALA A 58 -14.11 -6.05 -9.11
CA ALA A 58 -15.30 -6.31 -9.90
C ALA A 58 -16.10 -7.53 -9.42
N PHE A 59 -15.46 -8.46 -8.70
CA PHE A 59 -16.08 -9.72 -8.26
C PHE A 59 -15.90 -10.01 -6.76
N CYS A 60 -15.19 -9.16 -6.01
CA CYS A 60 -15.01 -9.32 -4.56
C CYS A 60 -15.31 -8.01 -3.81
N ASP A 61 -16.52 -7.91 -3.26
CA ASP A 61 -17.02 -6.73 -2.54
C ASP A 61 -16.19 -6.34 -1.28
N PRO A 62 -15.83 -7.29 -0.39
CA PRO A 62 -14.97 -6.96 0.74
C PRO A 62 -13.60 -6.43 0.31
N PHE A 63 -13.03 -7.01 -0.75
CA PHE A 63 -11.76 -6.56 -1.32
C PHE A 63 -11.90 -5.15 -1.89
N ARG A 64 -12.94 -4.87 -2.68
CA ARG A 64 -13.21 -3.55 -3.27
C ARG A 64 -13.18 -2.45 -2.20
N LYS A 65 -13.90 -2.64 -1.09
CA LYS A 65 -13.96 -1.65 0.01
C LYS A 65 -12.58 -1.35 0.60
N ILE A 66 -11.73 -2.37 0.73
CA ILE A 66 -10.37 -2.22 1.27
C ILE A 66 -9.43 -1.61 0.23
N ALA A 67 -9.54 -2.03 -1.03
CA ALA A 67 -8.79 -1.50 -2.15
C ALA A 67 -9.08 -0.01 -2.36
N ASP A 68 -10.36 0.38 -2.46
CA ASP A 68 -10.77 1.78 -2.66
C ASP A 68 -10.27 2.69 -1.54
N HIS A 69 -10.39 2.25 -0.28
CA HIS A 69 -9.83 2.97 0.86
C HIS A 69 -8.30 3.10 0.75
N THR A 70 -7.61 2.00 0.48
CA THR A 70 -6.14 1.99 0.40
C THR A 70 -5.64 2.85 -0.74
N ILE A 71 -6.30 2.79 -1.90
CA ILE A 71 -5.96 3.59 -3.07
C ILE A 71 -6.17 5.08 -2.78
N SER A 72 -7.34 5.45 -2.28
CA SER A 72 -7.70 6.85 -2.04
C SER A 72 -6.86 7.50 -0.94
N GLN A 73 -6.55 6.79 0.14
CA GLN A 73 -5.82 7.33 1.28
C GLN A 73 -4.31 7.21 1.16
N TRP A 74 -3.81 6.10 0.61
CA TRP A 74 -2.39 5.79 0.67
C TRP A 74 -1.71 5.80 -0.69
N VAL A 75 -2.41 5.52 -1.80
CA VAL A 75 -1.73 5.44 -3.11
C VAL A 75 -1.82 6.75 -3.89
N LEU A 76 -2.99 7.39 -3.88
CA LEU A 76 -3.28 8.57 -4.71
C LEU A 76 -3.46 9.85 -3.89
N HIS A 77 -3.50 9.77 -2.55
CA HIS A 77 -3.71 10.95 -1.72
C HIS A 77 -2.49 11.90 -1.80
N PRO A 78 -2.68 13.20 -2.09
CA PRO A 78 -1.56 14.13 -2.33
C PRO A 78 -0.64 14.32 -1.11
N ARG A 79 -1.15 14.13 0.11
CA ARG A 79 -0.37 14.32 1.36
C ARG A 79 0.14 13.03 1.98
N PHE A 80 -0.47 11.89 1.65
CA PHE A 80 -0.25 10.63 2.36
C PHE A 80 0.38 9.55 1.50
N SER A 81 0.59 9.81 0.20
CA SER A 81 1.19 8.87 -0.76
C SER A 81 2.70 8.70 -0.64
N MET A 82 3.40 9.66 -0.02
CA MET A 82 4.85 9.61 0.18
C MET A 82 5.20 8.70 1.36
N TRP A 83 5.33 7.39 1.08
CA TRP A 83 5.76 6.35 2.04
C TRP A 83 6.75 5.35 1.43
N GLN A 84 7.18 5.56 0.18
CA GLN A 84 8.15 4.70 -0.49
C GLN A 84 9.56 4.97 0.03
N ALA A 85 10.40 3.93 0.07
CA ALA A 85 11.74 3.99 0.63
C ALA A 85 12.63 5.02 -0.09
N PHE A 86 12.48 5.17 -1.41
CA PHE A 86 13.27 6.11 -2.21
C PHE A 86 13.01 7.60 -1.90
N HIS A 87 11.93 7.93 -1.18
CA HIS A 87 11.72 9.29 -0.67
C HIS A 87 12.51 9.58 0.60
N THR A 88 13.05 8.56 1.27
CA THR A 88 13.88 8.72 2.47
C THR A 88 15.35 8.69 2.07
N PRO A 89 16.13 9.75 2.32
CA PRO A 89 17.56 9.76 2.01
C PRO A 89 18.31 8.63 2.74
N PRO A 90 19.36 8.06 2.13
CA PRO A 90 20.24 7.11 2.81
C PRO A 90 20.80 7.72 4.10
N GLY A 91 20.70 7.00 5.22
CA GLY A 91 21.19 7.45 6.54
C GLY A 91 20.12 8.09 7.43
N TYR A 92 18.89 8.29 6.96
CA TYR A 92 17.76 8.62 7.82
C TYR A 92 17.15 7.34 8.39
N ALA A 93 16.93 7.29 9.71
CA ALA A 93 16.32 6.13 10.34
C ALA A 93 14.91 5.90 9.79
N ALA A 94 14.68 4.75 9.13
CA ALA A 94 13.36 4.29 8.70
C ALA A 94 12.44 3.91 9.89
N THR A 95 12.95 4.00 11.12
CA THR A 95 12.26 3.69 12.37
C THR A 95 12.16 4.93 13.24
N LYS A 96 11.14 5.76 13.02
CA LYS A 96 10.54 6.46 14.15
C LYS A 96 9.56 5.48 14.78
N ASN A 97 10.07 4.72 15.74
CA ASN A 97 9.28 4.17 16.83
C ASN A 97 9.10 5.31 17.84
N PRO A 98 8.00 6.09 17.84
CA PRO A 98 7.54 6.63 19.09
C PRO A 98 6.98 5.43 19.87
N LEU A 99 7.61 5.11 21.00
CA LEU A 99 6.90 4.40 22.07
C LEU A 99 5.63 5.20 22.42
#